data_AF-K6TSV1-F1
#
_entry.id   AF-K6TSV1-F1
#
_cell.length_a   1.000
_cell.length_b   1.000
_cell.length_c   1.000
_cell.angle_alpha   90.00
_cell.angle_beta   90.00
_cell.angle_gamma   90.00
#
_symmetry.space_group_name_H-M   'P 1'
#
loop_
_entity.id
_entity.type
_entity.pdbx_description
1 polymer ?
#
loop_
_entity_poly.entity_id
_entity_poly.type
_entity_poly.pdbx_seq_one_letter_code
_entity_poly.pdbx_strand_id
1 'polypeptide(L)'
;MLGDKIKNLRKKKGLTQQELSDAIGVSRSTIGMVEKNLQGTGNETLIKLADFFGVTVDYLLSDNEQIENIEEIKKERDYSLSIKEQENIDDEAQKIINELSMSFSKNKDSLSEEDYFAIENAIRTTLEAIKIKNKKKFTPKKYR
;
A
#
# COMPACT_ATOMS: atom_id res chain seq x y z
N MET A 1 7.41 8.03 -22.94
CA MET A 1 7.52 6.76 -23.71
C MET A 1 8.30 5.72 -22.91
N LEU A 2 7.92 4.43 -23.03
CA LEU A 2 8.50 3.30 -22.28
C LEU A 2 10.02 3.22 -22.39
N GLY A 3 10.57 3.33 -23.61
CA GLY A 3 12.00 3.20 -23.85
C GLY A 3 12.84 4.25 -23.12
N ASP A 4 12.35 5.49 -23.05
CA ASP A 4 13.02 6.56 -22.31
C ASP A 4 12.97 6.32 -20.81
N LYS A 5 11.84 5.81 -20.28
CA LYS A 5 11.71 5.44 -18.86
C LYS A 5 12.71 4.36 -18.47
N ILE A 6 12.80 3.28 -19.24
CA ILE A 6 13.75 2.19 -18.98
C ILE A 6 15.20 2.68 -19.05
N LYS A 7 15.52 3.50 -20.07
CA LYS A 7 16.84 4.11 -20.22
C LYS A 7 17.21 5.00 -19.04
N ASN A 8 16.26 5.77 -18.53
CA ASN A 8 16.45 6.64 -17.36
C ASN A 8 16.66 5.83 -16.08
N LEU A 9 15.82 4.82 -15.81
CA LEU A 9 15.98 3.93 -14.65
C LEU A 9 17.32 3.20 -14.67
N ARG A 10 17.72 2.68 -15.83
CA ARG A 10 19.02 2.02 -16.00
C ARG A 10 20.19 2.97 -15.69
N LYS A 11 20.13 4.19 -16.23
CA LYS A 11 21.15 5.23 -15.98
C LYS A 11 21.18 5.68 -14.52
N LYS A 12 20.02 5.83 -13.86
CA LYS A 12 19.92 6.13 -12.42
C LYS A 12 20.63 5.06 -11.58
N LYS A 13 20.57 3.79 -11.98
CA LYS A 13 21.30 2.68 -11.35
C LYS A 13 22.77 2.53 -11.82
N GLY A 14 23.26 3.37 -12.73
CA GLY A 14 24.64 3.34 -13.22
C GLY A 14 24.97 2.15 -14.14
N LEU A 15 23.97 1.49 -14.71
CA LEU A 15 24.15 0.25 -15.47
C LEU A 15 24.34 0.48 -16.98
N THR A 16 25.12 -0.36 -17.62
CA THR A 16 25.17 -0.55 -19.08
C THR A 16 24.00 -1.39 -19.56
N GLN A 17 23.70 -1.36 -20.87
CA GLN A 17 22.66 -2.22 -21.45
C GLN A 17 22.97 -3.72 -21.29
N GLN A 18 24.26 -4.09 -21.24
CA GLN A 18 24.69 -5.47 -21.03
C GLN A 18 24.42 -5.89 -19.57
N GLU A 19 24.78 -5.06 -18.60
CA GLU A 19 24.54 -5.39 -17.19
C GLU A 19 23.04 -5.48 -16.87
N LEU A 20 22.21 -4.60 -17.46
CA LEU A 20 20.76 -4.73 -17.34
C LEU A 20 20.25 -6.02 -17.98
N SER A 21 20.75 -6.38 -19.17
CA SER A 21 20.31 -7.60 -19.86
C SER A 21 20.68 -8.86 -19.08
N ASP A 22 21.88 -8.88 -18.48
CA ASP A 22 22.36 -9.99 -17.65
C ASP A 22 21.53 -10.10 -16.37
N ALA A 23 21.19 -8.96 -15.74
CA ALA A 23 20.42 -8.94 -14.49
C ALA A 23 18.98 -9.47 -14.65
N ILE A 24 18.34 -9.22 -15.80
CA ILE A 24 16.95 -9.65 -16.04
C ILE A 24 16.83 -10.89 -16.94
N GLY A 25 17.96 -11.46 -17.38
CA GLY A 25 18.00 -12.69 -18.18
C GLY A 25 17.41 -12.54 -19.58
N VAL A 26 17.74 -11.44 -20.29
CA VAL A 26 17.37 -11.22 -21.70
C VAL A 26 18.60 -10.88 -22.54
N SER A 27 18.47 -10.81 -23.87
CA SER A 27 19.59 -10.38 -24.71
C SER A 27 19.85 -8.88 -24.61
N ARG A 28 21.10 -8.45 -24.75
CA ARG A 28 21.45 -7.02 -24.86
C ARG A 28 20.69 -6.32 -26.00
N SER A 29 20.48 -7.03 -27.11
CA SER A 29 19.71 -6.55 -28.25
C SER A 29 18.26 -6.24 -27.86
N THR A 30 17.65 -7.07 -27.01
CA THR A 30 16.31 -6.84 -26.45
C THR A 30 16.26 -5.52 -25.70
N ILE A 31 17.19 -5.26 -24.78
CA ILE A 31 17.25 -3.98 -24.05
C ILE A 31 17.42 -2.80 -25.01
N GLY A 32 18.30 -2.94 -26.01
CA GLY A 32 18.51 -1.90 -27.01
C GLY A 32 17.27 -1.59 -27.86
N MET A 33 16.44 -2.60 -28.15
CA MET A 33 15.17 -2.43 -28.86
C MET A 33 14.11 -1.75 -27.97
N VAL A 34 13.99 -2.19 -26.72
CA VAL A 34 13.09 -1.58 -25.72
C VAL A 34 13.40 -0.10 -25.55
N GLU A 35 14.67 0.27 -25.34
CA GLU A 35 15.08 1.67 -25.15
C GLU A 35 14.90 2.54 -26.39
N LYS A 36 14.81 1.93 -27.58
CA LYS A 36 14.52 2.65 -28.83
C LYS A 36 13.03 2.72 -29.15
N ASN A 37 12.16 2.18 -28.29
CA ASN A 37 10.73 1.99 -28.56
C ASN A 37 10.46 1.17 -29.84
N LEU A 38 11.38 0.27 -30.20
CA LEU A 38 11.28 -0.58 -31.38
C LEU A 38 10.84 -1.98 -30.92
N GLN A 39 9.64 -2.39 -31.36
CA GLN A 39 8.94 -3.65 -31.01
C GLN A 39 8.41 -3.80 -29.58
N GLY A 40 7.21 -4.38 -29.52
CA GLY A 40 6.47 -4.68 -28.30
C GLY A 40 7.32 -5.52 -27.35
N THR A 41 7.66 -4.92 -26.22
CA THR A 41 8.27 -5.64 -25.12
C THR A 41 7.29 -6.72 -24.69
N GLY A 42 7.65 -7.99 -24.83
CA GLY A 42 6.80 -9.08 -24.37
C GLY A 42 6.46 -8.89 -22.89
N ASN A 43 5.25 -9.27 -22.47
CA ASN A 43 4.77 -9.08 -21.09
C ASN A 43 5.76 -9.61 -20.05
N GLU A 44 6.44 -10.73 -20.35
CA GLU A 44 7.47 -11.30 -19.48
C GLU A 44 8.65 -10.35 -19.24
N THR A 45 9.16 -9.70 -20.30
CA THR A 45 10.25 -8.72 -20.18
C THR A 45 9.80 -7.47 -19.43
N LEU A 46 8.55 -7.02 -19.62
CA LEU A 46 7.97 -5.91 -18.86
C LEU A 46 7.89 -6.21 -17.36
N ILE A 47 7.42 -7.41 -16.99
CA ILE A 47 7.35 -7.85 -15.60
C ILE A 47 8.75 -7.91 -15.00
N LYS A 48 9.71 -8.52 -15.69
CA LYS A 48 11.12 -8.58 -15.25
C LYS A 48 11.75 -7.20 -15.04
N LEU A 49 11.46 -6.25 -15.93
CA LEU A 49 11.92 -4.86 -15.79
C LEU A 49 11.27 -4.17 -14.59
N ALA A 50 9.96 -4.34 -14.41
CA ALA A 50 9.19 -3.78 -13.29
C ALA A 50 9.75 -4.30 -11.95
N ASP A 51 9.93 -5.60 -11.83
CA ASP A 51 10.49 -6.25 -10.63
C ASP A 51 11.93 -5.78 -10.35
N PHE A 52 12.79 -5.73 -11.37
CA PHE A 52 14.19 -5.30 -11.22
C PHE A 52 14.33 -3.84 -10.78
N PHE A 53 13.44 -2.96 -11.25
CA PHE A 53 13.44 -1.55 -10.90
C PHE A 53 12.59 -1.21 -9.68
N GLY A 54 11.81 -2.16 -9.13
CA GLY A 54 10.94 -1.91 -7.99
C GLY A 54 9.78 -0.97 -8.32
N VAL A 55 9.26 -1.04 -9.55
CA VAL A 55 8.16 -0.22 -10.07
C VAL A 55 7.05 -1.10 -10.63
N THR A 56 5.85 -0.56 -10.87
CA THR A 56 4.76 -1.36 -11.47
C THR A 56 4.91 -1.42 -12.98
N VAL A 57 4.36 -2.46 -13.61
CA VAL A 57 4.22 -2.48 -15.09
C VAL A 57 3.41 -1.28 -15.55
N ASP A 58 2.37 -0.88 -14.80
CA ASP A 58 1.59 0.32 -15.09
C ASP A 58 2.44 1.59 -15.08
N TYR A 59 3.40 1.74 -14.16
CA TYR A 59 4.32 2.88 -14.18
C TYR A 59 5.18 2.90 -15.45
N LEU A 60 5.64 1.73 -15.90
CA LEU A 60 6.44 1.63 -17.13
C LEU A 60 5.64 2.03 -18.37
N LEU A 61 4.35 1.71 -18.41
CA LEU A 61 3.46 1.92 -19.56
C LEU A 61 2.69 3.25 -19.52
N SER A 62 2.46 3.81 -18.34
CA SER A 62 1.72 5.07 -18.16
C SER A 62 2.55 6.26 -18.64
N ASP A 63 1.91 7.36 -19.01
CA ASP A 63 2.59 8.64 -19.22
C ASP A 63 2.74 9.44 -17.92
N ASN A 64 2.14 8.97 -16.81
CA ASN A 64 2.26 9.62 -15.51
C ASN A 64 3.61 9.29 -14.86
N GLU A 65 4.39 10.32 -14.51
CA GLU A 65 5.69 10.21 -13.83
C GLU A 65 5.56 10.00 -12.31
N GLN A 66 4.35 10.06 -11.76
CA GLN A 66 4.11 10.15 -10.31
C GLN A 66 4.08 8.81 -9.55
N ILE A 67 4.33 7.68 -10.20
CA ILE A 67 4.30 6.35 -9.55
C ILE A 67 5.74 5.82 -9.40
N GLU A 68 6.64 6.61 -8.81
CA GLU A 68 8.07 6.29 -8.84
C GLU A 68 8.53 5.21 -7.85
N ASN A 69 7.73 4.73 -6.89
CA ASN A 69 8.27 3.84 -5.85
C ASN A 69 7.28 2.79 -5.31
N ILE A 70 7.40 1.52 -5.73
CA ILE A 70 6.87 0.40 -4.93
C ILE A 70 7.68 0.25 -3.63
N GLU A 71 8.97 0.61 -3.65
CA GLU A 71 9.83 0.51 -2.46
C GLU A 71 9.43 1.47 -1.33
N GLU A 72 8.81 2.62 -1.63
CA GLU A 72 8.23 3.50 -0.61
C GLU A 72 6.89 2.96 -0.10
N ILE A 73 6.08 2.34 -0.97
CA ILE A 73 4.83 1.68 -0.56
C ILE A 73 5.13 0.47 0.35
N LYS A 74 6.25 -0.25 0.13
CA LYS A 74 6.69 -1.38 0.97
C LYS A 74 7.26 -0.98 2.33
N LYS A 75 7.52 0.31 2.61
CA LYS A 75 7.99 0.77 3.94
C LYS A 75 6.88 1.10 4.92
N GLU A 76 5.64 1.25 4.47
CA GLU A 76 4.50 1.21 5.38
C GLU A 76 4.21 -0.25 5.69
N ARG A 77 4.81 -0.74 6.79
CA ARG A 77 4.43 -2.02 7.37
C ARG A 77 2.91 -2.15 7.39
N ASP A 78 2.42 -3.30 6.95
CA ASP A 78 1.00 -3.60 7.01
C ASP A 78 0.56 -3.63 8.49
N TYR A 79 -0.14 -2.58 8.90
CA TYR A 79 -0.73 -2.45 10.23
C TYR A 79 -2.20 -2.82 10.22
N SER A 80 -2.68 -3.52 9.18
CA SER A 80 -4.03 -4.06 9.16
C SER A 80 -4.35 -4.82 10.43
N LEU A 81 -5.60 -4.71 10.85
CA LEU A 81 -6.12 -5.46 11.98
C LEU A 81 -6.43 -6.87 11.49
N SER A 82 -6.00 -7.86 12.27
CA SER A 82 -6.48 -9.21 12.05
C SER A 82 -7.99 -9.29 12.34
N ILE A 83 -8.66 -10.29 11.78
CA ILE A 83 -10.09 -10.54 12.03
C ILE A 83 -10.39 -10.54 13.54
N LYS A 84 -9.57 -11.23 14.33
CA LYS A 84 -9.73 -11.29 15.78
C LYS A 84 -9.57 -9.94 16.47
N GLU A 85 -8.68 -9.07 15.97
CA GLU A 85 -8.54 -7.72 16.53
C GLU A 85 -9.75 -6.85 16.19
N GLN A 86 -10.34 -7.04 15.01
CA GLN A 86 -11.57 -6.36 14.61
C GLN A 86 -12.76 -6.81 15.47
N GLU A 87 -12.94 -8.12 15.67
CA GLU A 87 -13.98 -8.69 16.55
C GLU A 87 -13.88 -8.13 17.98
N ASN A 88 -12.65 -8.03 18.52
CA ASN A 88 -12.46 -7.45 19.86
C ASN A 88 -12.81 -5.96 19.92
N ILE A 89 -12.59 -5.20 18.84
CA ILE A 89 -12.96 -3.79 18.78
C ILE A 89 -14.48 -3.64 18.73
N ASP A 90 -15.16 -4.53 18.01
CA ASP A 90 -16.62 -4.53 17.92
C ASP A 90 -17.26 -4.83 19.28
N ASP A 91 -16.73 -5.83 19.99
CA ASP A 91 -17.15 -6.15 21.36
C ASP A 91 -16.93 -4.96 22.32
N GLU A 92 -15.78 -4.29 22.21
CA GLU A 92 -15.43 -3.13 23.04
C GLU A 92 -16.31 -1.92 22.73
N ALA A 93 -16.59 -1.64 21.46
CA ALA A 93 -17.50 -0.59 21.04
C ALA A 93 -18.92 -0.84 21.54
N GLN A 94 -19.41 -2.09 21.43
CA GLN A 94 -20.73 -2.48 21.92
C GLN A 94 -20.83 -2.32 23.46
N LYS A 95 -19.77 -2.64 24.18
CA LYS A 95 -19.75 -2.43 25.64
C LYS A 95 -19.83 -0.95 26.00
N ILE A 96 -19.07 -0.10 25.33
CA ILE A 96 -19.06 1.35 25.56
C ILE A 96 -20.44 1.95 25.25
N ILE A 97 -21.07 1.58 24.12
CA ILE A 97 -22.38 2.13 23.76
C ILE A 97 -23.46 1.67 24.74
N ASN A 98 -23.39 0.43 25.25
CA ASN A 98 -24.31 -0.07 26.27
C ASN A 98 -24.18 0.71 27.58
N GLU A 99 -22.95 1.00 28.04
CA GLU A 99 -22.70 1.83 29.23
C GLU A 99 -23.18 3.29 29.04
N LEU A 100 -22.98 3.84 27.84
CA LEU A 100 -23.51 5.16 27.45
C LEU A 100 -25.04 5.16 27.49
N SER A 101 -25.68 4.18 26.86
CA SER A 101 -27.14 4.05 26.80
C SER A 101 -27.78 3.95 28.18
N MET A 102 -27.17 3.17 29.09
CA MET A 102 -27.60 3.12 30.50
C MET A 102 -27.47 4.47 31.21
N SER A 103 -26.49 5.29 30.83
CA SER A 103 -26.29 6.64 31.38
C SER A 103 -27.29 7.66 30.82
N PHE A 104 -27.61 7.56 29.52
CA PHE A 104 -28.62 8.40 28.87
C PHE A 104 -30.05 8.04 29.28
N SER A 105 -30.33 6.78 29.61
CA SER A 105 -31.66 6.36 30.10
C SER A 105 -32.12 7.08 31.38
N LYS A 106 -31.19 7.73 32.11
CA LYS A 106 -31.52 8.59 33.26
C LYS A 106 -32.01 9.99 32.86
N ASN A 107 -31.72 10.43 31.64
CA ASN A 107 -32.11 11.73 31.08
C ASN A 107 -33.07 11.51 29.91
N LYS A 108 -34.32 11.96 30.07
CA LYS A 108 -35.53 11.54 29.32
C LYS A 108 -35.58 11.81 27.80
N ASP A 109 -34.49 12.18 27.15
CA ASP A 109 -34.42 12.35 25.69
C ASP A 109 -33.61 11.21 25.08
N SER A 110 -34.34 10.19 24.66
CA SER A 110 -33.82 8.97 24.04
C SER A 110 -33.29 9.27 22.65
N LEU A 111 -31.96 9.13 22.49
CA LEU A 111 -31.27 9.06 21.20
C LEU A 111 -32.00 8.08 20.27
N SER A 112 -32.09 8.41 18.99
CA SER A 112 -32.64 7.50 17.99
C SER A 112 -31.68 6.34 17.72
N GLU A 113 -32.19 5.26 17.12
CA GLU A 113 -31.35 4.14 16.65
C GLU A 113 -30.25 4.62 15.68
N GLU A 114 -30.56 5.63 14.86
CA GLU A 114 -29.60 6.24 13.93
C GLU A 114 -28.47 6.97 14.67
N ASP A 115 -28.80 7.66 15.77
CA ASP A 115 -27.80 8.33 16.61
C ASP A 115 -26.90 7.30 17.31
N TYR A 116 -27.46 6.21 17.83
CA TYR A 116 -26.70 5.13 18.44
C TYR A 116 -25.76 4.47 17.44
N PHE A 117 -26.24 4.20 16.23
CA PHE A 117 -25.42 3.64 15.15
C PHE A 117 -24.27 4.59 14.76
N ALA A 118 -24.53 5.89 14.64
CA ALA A 118 -23.49 6.87 14.33
C ALA A 118 -22.40 6.93 15.43
N ILE A 119 -22.81 6.89 16.71
CA ILE A 119 -21.89 6.89 17.85
C ILE A 119 -21.08 5.58 17.89
N GLU A 120 -21.72 4.43 17.67
CA GLU A 120 -21.04 3.13 17.63
C GLU A 120 -19.95 3.10 16.54
N ASN A 121 -20.27 3.54 15.32
CA ASN A 121 -19.31 3.60 14.23
C ASN A 121 -18.14 4.55 14.51
N ALA A 122 -18.42 5.70 15.15
CA ALA A 122 -17.38 6.63 15.58
C ALA A 122 -16.45 5.97 16.60
N ILE A 123 -17.00 5.28 17.60
CA ILE A 123 -16.23 4.54 18.61
C ILE A 123 -15.37 3.47 17.94
N ARG A 124 -15.95 2.63 17.07
CA ARG A 124 -15.23 1.59 16.30
C ARG A 124 -14.05 2.18 15.54
N THR A 125 -14.29 3.22 14.75
CA THR A 125 -13.24 3.91 13.96
C THR A 125 -12.13 4.45 14.85
N THR A 126 -12.47 5.03 16.01
CA THR A 126 -11.47 5.55 16.95
C THR A 126 -10.63 4.44 17.59
N LEU A 127 -11.25 3.33 17.99
CA LEU A 127 -10.56 2.16 18.56
C LEU A 127 -9.61 1.51 17.54
N GLU A 128 -10.04 1.36 16.30
CA GLU A 128 -9.20 0.89 15.19
C GLU A 128 -7.96 1.78 15.01
N ALA A 129 -8.16 3.10 14.93
CA ALA A 129 -7.08 4.06 14.78
C ALA A 129 -6.09 4.00 15.96
N ILE A 130 -6.57 3.82 17.20
CA ILE A 130 -5.74 3.64 18.39
C ILE A 130 -4.91 2.35 18.27
N LYS A 131 -5.51 1.22 17.89
CA LYS A 131 -4.81 -0.06 17.75
C LYS A 131 -3.74 0.00 16.67
N ILE A 132 -4.06 0.55 15.50
CA ILE A 132 -3.11 0.76 14.40
C ILE A 132 -1.95 1.64 14.84
N LYS A 133 -2.23 2.74 15.54
CA LYS A 133 -1.21 3.65 16.08
C LYS A 133 -0.31 2.97 17.11
N ASN A 134 -0.87 2.12 17.98
CA ASN A 134 -0.11 1.37 18.96
C ASN A 134 0.81 0.34 18.27
N LYS A 135 0.33 -0.38 17.26
CA LYS A 135 1.18 -1.25 16.44
C LYS A 135 2.33 -0.45 15.80
N LYS A 136 2.03 0.73 15.23
CA LYS A 136 3.06 1.66 14.68
C LYS A 136 4.10 2.09 15.73
N LYS A 137 3.68 2.38 16.96
CA LYS A 137 4.54 2.93 18.04
C LYS A 137 5.39 1.86 18.74
N PHE A 138 4.85 0.67 18.96
CA PHE A 138 5.49 -0.36 19.80
C PHE A 138 6.21 -1.46 19.01
N THR A 139 6.25 -1.40 17.68
CA THR A 139 7.06 -2.38 16.93
C THR A 139 8.56 -2.08 17.13
N PRO A 140 9.39 -3.04 17.62
CA PRO A 140 10.77 -2.76 18.01
C PRO A 140 11.65 -2.28 16.85
N LYS A 141 12.60 -1.37 17.14
CA LYS A 141 13.55 -0.79 16.14
C LYS A 141 14.34 -1.82 15.33
N LYS A 142 14.56 -3.02 15.88
CA LYS A 142 15.26 -4.11 15.18
C LYS A 142 14.46 -4.74 14.03
N TYR A 143 13.17 -4.44 13.97
CA TYR A 143 12.27 -4.89 12.92
C TYR A 143 11.71 -3.71 12.09
N ARG A 144 11.91 -2.46 12.53
CA ARG A 144 11.45 -1.23 11.86
C ARG A 144 12.37 -0.87 10.71
#